data_AF-A0A3L6PXK5-F1
#
_entry.id   AF-A0A3L6PXK5-F1
#
_cell.length_a   1.000
_cell.length_b   1.000
_cell.length_c   1.000
_cell.angle_alpha   90.00
_cell.angle_beta   90.00
_cell.angle_gamma   90.00
#
_symmetry.space_group_name_H-M   'P 1'
#
loop_
_entity.id
_entity.type
_entity.pdbx_description
1 polymer ?
#
loop_
_entity_poly.entity_id
_entity_poly.type
_entity_poly.pdbx_seq_one_letter_code
_entity_poly.pdbx_strand_id
1 'polypeptide(L)'
;MAVVERDGTHDPATGRVLTGSWLWDSSLVLASHLADDDSARLRLQGATVLELGAGGTGLPGIAAVVCLGAARCVLTDVRALLPGLRANAEANGLTAAQADVRELRWGDQLEHQLRVDVVLMSDVFYDPVGMPAMAATLRGLRRDGAGGGTVGWAASEVRDSVQDCMDVLREHGFEVAEVDRVTRPLLRDPDQTAAFAVYRVSLRQQEGS
;
A
#
# COMPACT_ATOMS: atom_id res chain seq x y z
N MET A 1 4.12 12.80 12.84
CA MET A 1 4.62 12.43 11.50
C MET A 1 4.43 13.63 10.58
N ALA A 2 5.40 13.92 9.72
CA ALA A 2 5.31 15.00 8.73
C ALA A 2 5.20 14.39 7.32
N VAL A 3 4.30 14.89 6.50
CA VAL A 3 4.19 14.51 5.08
C VAL A 3 4.07 15.78 4.25
N VAL A 4 4.87 15.85 3.20
CA VAL A 4 4.94 16.97 2.26
C VAL A 4 4.55 16.49 0.88
N GLU A 5 3.57 17.14 0.28
CA GLU A 5 3.17 16.94 -1.12
C GLU A 5 4.12 17.70 -2.04
N ARG A 6 4.36 17.17 -3.25
CA ARG A 6 5.13 17.86 -4.27
C ARG A 6 4.27 18.16 -5.47
N ASP A 7 3.83 19.40 -5.57
CA ASP A 7 3.07 19.88 -6.72
C ASP A 7 3.86 19.73 -8.02
N GLY A 8 3.15 19.41 -9.11
CA GLY A 8 3.73 19.43 -10.46
C GLY A 8 4.72 18.30 -10.74
N THR A 9 4.61 17.16 -10.06
CA THR A 9 5.33 15.96 -10.51
C THR A 9 4.65 15.41 -11.76
N HIS A 10 5.41 15.25 -12.85
CA HIS A 10 4.88 14.79 -14.13
C HIS A 10 5.53 13.46 -14.53
N ASP A 11 4.77 12.62 -15.23
CA ASP A 11 5.31 11.44 -15.89
C ASP A 11 6.25 11.91 -17.01
N PRO A 12 7.55 11.56 -16.98
CA PRO A 12 8.49 11.99 -18.01
C PRO A 12 8.20 11.40 -19.40
N ALA A 13 7.45 10.30 -19.49
CA ALA A 13 7.06 9.67 -20.75
C ALA A 13 5.76 10.24 -21.33
N THR A 14 4.78 10.59 -20.48
CA THR A 14 3.45 11.02 -20.94
C THR A 14 3.14 12.49 -20.70
N GLY A 15 3.96 13.20 -19.90
CA GLY A 15 3.76 14.59 -19.51
C GLY A 15 2.53 14.82 -18.62
N ARG A 16 1.84 13.78 -18.17
CA ARG A 16 0.67 13.88 -17.31
C ARG A 16 1.07 14.16 -15.86
N VAL A 17 0.26 14.95 -15.15
CA VAL A 17 0.41 15.14 -13.71
C VAL A 17 0.26 13.79 -13.02
N LEU A 18 1.25 13.43 -12.21
CA LEU A 18 1.20 12.25 -11.37
C LEU A 18 0.44 12.59 -10.11
N THR A 19 -0.83 12.19 -10.07
CA THR A 19 -1.69 12.34 -8.89
C THR A 19 -1.17 11.56 -7.68
N GLY A 20 -0.26 10.60 -7.89
CA GLY A 20 0.47 9.92 -6.82
C GLY A 20 1.41 10.82 -6.01
N SER A 21 1.64 12.08 -6.39
CA SER A 21 2.40 13.06 -5.58
C SER A 21 1.62 13.65 -4.40
N TRP A 22 0.32 13.38 -4.34
CA TRP A 22 -0.61 13.87 -3.34
C TRP A 22 -0.84 12.84 -2.22
N LEU A 23 -1.23 13.34 -1.04
CA LEU A 23 -1.81 12.51 -0.02
C LEU A 23 -3.27 12.24 -0.37
N TRP A 24 -3.63 10.95 -0.32
CA TRP A 24 -4.98 10.46 -0.54
C TRP A 24 -5.64 10.05 0.78
N ASP A 25 -6.95 10.25 0.87
CA ASP A 25 -7.73 9.91 2.06
C ASP A 25 -7.60 8.43 2.46
N SER A 26 -7.51 7.52 1.48
CA SER A 26 -7.26 6.09 1.69
C SER A 26 -5.95 5.81 2.43
N SER A 27 -4.91 6.63 2.25
CA SER A 27 -3.65 6.48 3.00
C SER A 27 -3.84 6.77 4.49
N LEU A 28 -4.63 7.81 4.82
CA LEU A 28 -4.98 8.14 6.20
C LEU A 28 -5.85 7.05 6.83
N VAL A 29 -6.85 6.56 6.10
CA VAL A 29 -7.73 5.47 6.55
C VAL A 29 -6.93 4.21 6.84
N LEU A 30 -6.03 3.81 5.94
CA LEU A 30 -5.18 2.64 6.15
C LEU A 30 -4.28 2.80 7.39
N ALA A 31 -3.60 3.94 7.52
CA ALA A 31 -2.71 4.19 8.65
C ALA A 31 -3.45 4.18 10.00
N SER A 32 -4.65 4.77 10.07
CA SER A 32 -5.48 4.73 11.27
C SER A 32 -5.95 3.32 11.61
N HIS A 33 -6.45 2.58 10.62
CA HIS A 33 -6.89 1.20 10.84
C HIS A 33 -5.76 0.30 11.37
N LEU A 34 -4.56 0.41 10.80
CA LEU A 34 -3.38 -0.34 11.28
C LEU A 34 -2.96 0.03 12.72
N ALA A 35 -3.30 1.22 13.19
CA ALA A 35 -3.02 1.69 14.55
C ALA A 35 -4.08 1.23 15.57
N ASP A 36 -5.33 1.18 15.13
CA ASP A 36 -6.50 0.91 15.97
C ASP A 36 -6.85 -0.59 16.06
N ASP A 37 -6.55 -1.38 15.03
CA ASP A 37 -6.77 -2.83 15.04
C ASP A 37 -5.60 -3.59 15.69
N ASP A 38 -5.87 -4.25 16.82
CA ASP A 38 -4.85 -4.98 17.60
C ASP A 38 -4.17 -6.11 16.79
N SER A 39 -4.91 -6.77 15.89
CA SER A 39 -4.40 -7.87 15.09
C SER A 39 -3.42 -7.37 14.01
N ALA A 40 -3.79 -6.30 13.30
CA ALA A 40 -2.95 -5.62 12.33
C ALA A 40 -1.69 -5.06 13.01
N ARG A 41 -1.85 -4.39 14.15
CA ARG A 41 -0.75 -3.83 14.93
C ARG A 41 0.21 -4.90 15.42
N LEU A 42 -0.29 -6.02 15.95
CA LEU A 42 0.54 -7.16 16.34
C LEU A 42 1.31 -7.73 15.15
N ARG A 43 0.69 -7.78 13.96
CA ARG A 43 1.33 -8.27 12.74
C ARG A 43 2.47 -7.36 12.26
N LEU A 44 2.40 -6.07 12.56
CA LEU A 44 3.42 -5.09 12.19
C LEU A 44 4.63 -5.08 13.14
N GLN A 45 4.49 -5.50 14.40
CA GLN A 45 5.58 -5.47 15.37
C GLN A 45 6.79 -6.29 14.89
N GLY A 46 7.92 -5.62 14.67
CA GLY A 46 9.16 -6.22 14.17
C GLY A 46 9.09 -6.70 12.71
N ALA A 47 8.01 -6.42 11.99
CA ALA A 47 7.80 -6.92 10.62
C ALA A 47 8.69 -6.21 9.60
N THR A 48 9.02 -6.91 8.52
CA THR A 48 9.41 -6.28 7.26
C THR A 48 8.17 -5.98 6.44
N VAL A 49 7.87 -4.70 6.28
CA VAL A 49 6.72 -4.19 5.54
C VAL A 49 7.15 -3.84 4.12
N LEU A 50 6.25 -4.00 3.16
CA LEU A 50 6.40 -3.43 1.82
C LEU A 50 5.14 -2.64 1.47
N GLU A 51 5.31 -1.43 0.95
CA GLU A 51 4.19 -0.64 0.43
C GLU A 51 4.23 -0.60 -1.10
N LEU A 52 3.13 -1.03 -1.74
CA LEU A 52 2.94 -1.01 -3.19
C LEU A 52 2.16 0.25 -3.58
N GLY A 53 2.70 1.03 -4.51
CA GLY A 53 2.05 2.27 -4.93
C GLY A 53 2.01 3.30 -3.79
N ALA A 54 3.13 3.49 -3.11
CA ALA A 54 3.25 4.37 -1.94
C ALA A 54 2.98 5.86 -2.25
N GLY A 55 2.95 6.22 -3.54
CA GLY A 55 2.95 7.58 -4.00
C GLY A 55 4.25 8.31 -3.66
N GLY A 56 4.23 9.63 -3.77
CA GLY A 56 5.29 10.51 -3.27
C GLY A 56 5.24 10.71 -1.76
N THR A 57 4.19 10.23 -1.08
CA THR A 57 3.96 10.49 0.35
C THR A 57 4.38 9.34 1.24
N GLY A 58 4.09 8.09 0.87
CA GLY A 58 4.46 6.87 1.63
C GLY A 58 3.90 6.82 3.04
N LEU A 59 2.77 7.48 3.29
CA LEU A 59 2.25 7.70 4.63
C LEU A 59 2.01 6.37 5.41
N PRO A 60 1.32 5.35 4.87
CA PRO A 60 1.12 4.07 5.55
C PRO A 60 2.44 3.36 5.90
N GLY A 61 3.38 3.26 4.96
CA GLY A 61 4.65 2.57 5.19
C GLY A 61 5.57 3.31 6.17
N ILE A 62 5.62 4.64 6.12
CA ILE A 62 6.34 5.45 7.10
C ILE A 62 5.69 5.31 8.49
N ALA A 63 4.37 5.38 8.58
CA ALA A 63 3.64 5.21 9.84
C ALA A 63 3.88 3.82 10.46
N ALA A 64 3.93 2.77 9.62
CA ALA A 64 4.21 1.42 10.08
C ALA A 64 5.53 1.32 10.88
N VAL A 65 6.57 2.02 10.42
CA VAL A 65 7.89 2.04 11.09
C VAL A 65 7.90 3.01 12.28
N VAL A 66 7.47 4.25 12.06
CA VAL A 66 7.59 5.33 13.06
C VAL A 66 6.65 5.13 14.25
N CYS A 67 5.44 4.65 13.99
CA CYS A 67 4.36 4.62 14.98
C CYS A 67 3.97 3.21 15.41
N LEU A 68 4.09 2.22 14.53
CA LEU A 68 3.47 0.89 14.72
C LEU A 68 4.47 -0.23 14.99
N GLY A 69 5.77 0.09 15.08
CA GLY A 69 6.82 -0.84 15.52
C GLY A 69 7.31 -1.81 14.45
N ALA A 70 7.04 -1.57 13.16
CA ALA A 70 7.69 -2.30 12.09
C ALA A 70 9.21 -2.09 12.13
N ALA A 71 9.98 -3.15 11.89
CA ALA A 71 11.44 -3.07 11.90
C ALA A 71 11.95 -2.22 10.73
N ARG A 72 11.31 -2.35 9.57
CA ARG A 72 11.57 -1.56 8.37
C ARG A 72 10.41 -1.62 7.38
N CYS A 73 10.38 -0.67 6.46
CA CYS A 73 9.49 -0.66 5.31
C CYS A 73 10.30 -0.54 4.01
N VAL A 74 9.93 -1.32 2.99
CA VAL A 74 10.35 -1.11 1.61
C VAL A 74 9.25 -0.32 0.91
N LEU A 75 9.52 0.95 0.63
CA LEU A 75 8.57 1.88 0.03
C LEU A 75 8.74 1.84 -1.49
N THR A 76 7.70 1.48 -2.23
CA THR A 76 7.81 1.23 -3.67
C THR A 76 6.81 2.03 -4.50
N ASP A 77 7.32 2.58 -5.61
CA ASP A 77 6.50 3.26 -6.63
C ASP A 77 7.29 3.39 -7.95
N VAL A 78 6.73 4.08 -8.94
CA VAL A 78 7.42 4.47 -10.17
C VAL A 78 8.52 5.49 -9.90
N ARG A 79 9.58 5.48 -10.72
CA ARG A 79 10.78 6.32 -10.60
C ARG A 79 10.50 7.80 -10.27
N ALA A 80 9.49 8.36 -10.90
CA ALA A 80 9.17 9.79 -10.79
C ALA A 80 8.73 10.21 -9.37
N LEU A 81 8.17 9.29 -8.58
CA LEU A 81 7.69 9.59 -7.22
C LEU A 81 8.74 9.36 -6.13
N LEU A 82 9.80 8.59 -6.43
CA LEU A 82 10.84 8.23 -5.46
C LEU A 82 11.52 9.42 -4.77
N PRO A 83 11.80 10.57 -5.44
CA PRO A 83 12.39 11.72 -4.76
C PRO A 83 11.49 12.32 -3.65
N GLY A 84 10.17 12.34 -3.87
CA GLY A 84 9.21 12.77 -2.85
C GLY A 84 9.14 11.78 -1.70
N LEU A 85 9.05 10.49 -2.05
CA LEU A 85 8.97 9.39 -1.10
C LEU A 85 10.19 9.32 -0.17
N ARG A 86 11.41 9.50 -0.71
CA ARG A 86 12.65 9.60 0.08
C ARG A 86 12.64 10.80 1.02
N ALA A 87 12.26 11.97 0.52
CA ALA A 87 12.23 13.18 1.34
C ALA A 87 11.23 13.07 2.50
N ASN A 88 10.09 12.41 2.29
CA ASN A 88 9.12 12.16 3.36
C ASN A 88 9.64 11.14 4.38
N ALA A 89 10.32 10.07 3.97
CA ALA A 89 10.97 9.15 4.89
C ALA A 89 12.05 9.86 5.75
N GLU A 90 12.92 10.65 5.11
CA GLU A 90 13.97 11.43 5.75
C GLU A 90 13.41 12.48 6.73
N ALA A 91 12.32 13.17 6.35
CA ALA A 91 11.66 14.16 7.21
C ALA A 91 11.08 13.56 8.50
N ASN A 92 10.84 12.24 8.52
CA ASN A 92 10.42 11.50 9.71
C ASN A 92 11.59 10.81 10.43
N GLY A 93 12.83 11.13 10.07
CA GLY A 93 14.03 10.62 10.72
C GLY A 93 14.36 9.16 10.40
N LEU A 94 13.77 8.59 9.34
CA LEU A 94 14.04 7.21 8.95
C LEU A 94 15.35 7.11 8.17
N THR A 95 16.18 6.14 8.56
CA THR A 95 17.39 5.78 7.81
C THR A 95 17.04 4.92 6.59
N ALA A 96 17.96 4.80 5.63
CA ALA A 96 17.80 3.89 4.49
C ALA A 96 17.63 2.40 4.88
N ALA A 97 18.07 2.02 6.09
CA ALA A 97 17.85 0.67 6.62
C ALA A 97 16.41 0.45 7.13
N GLN A 98 15.76 1.53 7.58
CA GLN A 98 14.39 1.53 8.11
C GLN A 98 13.35 1.85 7.04
N ALA A 99 13.69 2.68 6.06
CA ALA A 99 12.86 3.03 4.91
C ALA A 99 13.67 2.91 3.61
N ASP A 100 13.56 1.75 2.96
CA ASP A 100 14.25 1.46 1.72
C ASP A 100 13.36 1.83 0.52
N VAL A 101 13.70 2.93 -0.16
CA VAL A 101 12.90 3.46 -1.27
C VAL A 101 13.37 2.91 -2.62
N ARG A 102 12.52 2.10 -3.27
CA ARG A 102 12.84 1.37 -4.50
C ARG A 102 11.85 1.67 -5.62
N GLU A 103 12.34 1.61 -6.86
CA GLU A 103 11.46 1.57 -8.03
C GLU A 103 10.81 0.18 -8.10
N LEU A 104 9.48 0.14 -8.25
CA LEU A 104 8.75 -1.08 -8.59
C LEU A 104 7.52 -0.73 -9.41
N ARG A 105 7.45 -1.24 -10.64
CA ARG A 105 6.22 -1.24 -11.42
C ARG A 105 5.49 -2.54 -11.15
N TRP A 106 4.16 -2.48 -11.10
CA TRP A 106 3.37 -3.70 -10.95
C TRP A 106 3.65 -4.64 -12.12
N GLY A 107 3.78 -5.94 -11.82
CA GLY A 107 4.23 -6.97 -12.76
C GLY A 107 5.73 -7.24 -12.75
N ASP A 108 6.56 -6.28 -12.31
CA ASP A 108 8.00 -6.48 -12.19
C ASP A 108 8.33 -7.34 -10.95
N GLN A 109 9.50 -7.99 -11.00
CA GLN A 109 10.01 -8.79 -9.90
C GLN A 109 10.92 -7.96 -8.99
N LEU A 110 10.65 -8.03 -7.69
CA LEU A 110 11.63 -7.66 -6.67
C LEU A 110 12.71 -8.73 -6.55
N GLU A 111 13.87 -8.35 -6.05
CA GLU A 111 14.98 -9.27 -5.76
C GLU A 111 14.46 -10.49 -4.97
N HIS A 112 14.76 -11.70 -5.46
CA HIS A 112 14.23 -12.98 -4.96
C HIS A 112 14.46 -13.26 -3.46
N GLN A 113 15.28 -12.47 -2.78
CA GLN A 113 15.62 -12.63 -1.37
C GLN A 113 14.84 -11.71 -0.43
N LEU A 114 14.06 -10.76 -0.95
CA LEU A 114 13.30 -9.85 -0.10
C LEU A 114 12.16 -10.60 0.59
N ARG A 115 12.31 -10.75 1.91
CA ARG A 115 11.31 -11.39 2.77
C ARG A 115 10.35 -10.32 3.30
N VAL A 116 9.10 -10.39 2.86
CA VAL A 116 8.04 -9.45 3.28
C VAL A 116 7.00 -10.19 4.12
N ASP A 117 6.68 -9.62 5.28
CA ASP A 117 5.69 -10.16 6.21
C ASP A 117 4.31 -9.50 6.01
N VAL A 118 4.31 -8.20 5.70
CA VAL A 118 3.11 -7.39 5.48
C VAL A 118 3.24 -6.57 4.20
N VAL A 119 2.18 -6.55 3.38
CA VAL A 119 2.06 -5.68 2.20
C VAL A 119 1.00 -4.62 2.46
N LEU A 120 1.31 -3.35 2.20
CA LEU A 120 0.39 -2.22 2.30
C LEU A 120 0.05 -1.68 0.92
N MET A 121 -1.21 -1.28 0.73
CA MET A 121 -1.77 -0.82 -0.54
C MET A 121 -2.81 0.29 -0.29
N SER A 122 -2.43 1.56 -0.36
CA SER A 122 -3.42 2.65 -0.23
C SER A 122 -3.78 3.23 -1.58
N ASP A 123 -5.08 3.23 -1.91
CA ASP A 123 -5.63 3.84 -3.13
C ASP A 123 -5.06 3.30 -4.45
N VAL A 124 -4.78 2.01 -4.51
CA VAL A 124 -4.24 1.36 -5.73
C VAL A 124 -5.30 0.63 -6.56
N PHE A 125 -6.55 0.56 -6.10
CA PHE A 125 -7.66 -0.12 -6.78
C PHE A 125 -8.47 0.84 -7.67
N TYR A 126 -7.79 1.56 -8.57
CA TYR A 126 -8.42 2.56 -9.44
C TYR A 126 -8.54 2.13 -10.91
N ASP A 127 -7.77 1.13 -11.35
CA ASP A 127 -7.77 0.65 -12.75
C ASP A 127 -7.70 -0.89 -12.81
N PRO A 128 -8.80 -1.56 -13.17
CA PRO A 128 -8.84 -3.03 -13.31
C PRO A 128 -7.82 -3.56 -14.31
N VAL A 129 -7.41 -2.78 -15.32
CA VAL A 129 -6.42 -3.20 -16.34
C VAL A 129 -5.05 -3.44 -15.71
N GLY A 130 -4.71 -2.73 -14.63
CA GLY A 130 -3.44 -2.90 -13.90
C GLY A 130 -3.42 -4.07 -12.92
N MET A 131 -4.59 -4.62 -12.56
CA MET A 131 -4.70 -5.62 -11.50
C MET A 131 -4.07 -6.99 -11.80
N PRO A 132 -4.01 -7.50 -13.05
CA PRO A 132 -3.25 -8.72 -13.35
C PRO A 132 -1.75 -8.56 -13.04
N ALA A 133 -1.18 -7.39 -13.32
CA ALA A 133 0.21 -7.09 -13.00
C ALA A 133 0.43 -6.95 -11.49
N MET A 134 -0.48 -6.28 -10.78
CA MET A 134 -0.50 -6.22 -9.31
C MET A 134 -0.54 -7.63 -8.70
N ALA A 135 -1.42 -8.50 -9.21
CA ALA A 135 -1.54 -9.88 -8.76
C ALA A 135 -0.24 -10.68 -8.96
N ALA A 136 0.48 -10.45 -10.07
CA ALA A 136 1.80 -11.05 -10.29
C ALA A 136 2.83 -10.59 -9.26
N THR A 137 2.89 -9.29 -8.95
CA THR A 137 3.76 -8.74 -7.90
C THR A 137 3.42 -9.32 -6.53
N LEU A 138 2.14 -9.29 -6.12
CA LEU A 138 1.69 -9.85 -4.84
C LEU A 138 2.04 -11.34 -4.70
N ARG A 139 1.93 -12.12 -5.79
CA ARG A 139 2.30 -13.53 -5.79
C ARG A 139 3.81 -13.72 -5.61
N GLY A 140 4.63 -12.88 -6.24
CA GLY A 140 6.09 -12.89 -6.07
C GLY A 140 6.56 -12.54 -4.66
N LEU A 141 5.76 -11.76 -3.92
CA LEU A 141 6.02 -11.37 -2.53
C LEU A 141 5.62 -12.42 -1.50
N ARG A 142 4.81 -13.41 -1.92
CA ARG A 142 4.22 -14.39 -1.01
C ARG A 142 5.30 -15.28 -0.39
N ARG A 143 5.15 -15.52 0.92
CA ARG A 143 5.88 -16.54 1.65
C ARG A 143 4.95 -17.65 2.13
N ASP A 144 5.32 -18.89 1.83
CA ASP A 144 4.81 -20.07 2.52
C ASP A 144 5.55 -20.25 3.85
N GLY A 145 4.84 -20.43 4.96
CA GLY A 145 5.49 -20.76 6.24
C GLY A 145 4.59 -20.71 7.47
N ALA A 146 5.03 -21.39 8.53
CA ALA A 146 4.34 -21.58 9.81
C ALA A 146 3.98 -20.30 10.59
N GLY A 147 4.43 -19.12 10.11
CA GLY A 147 4.16 -17.80 10.72
C GLY A 147 2.98 -17.03 10.09
N GLY A 148 2.03 -17.73 9.45
CA GLY A 148 0.79 -17.13 8.92
C GLY A 148 0.87 -16.54 7.51
N GLY A 149 1.99 -16.72 6.80
CA GLY A 149 2.19 -16.20 5.44
C GLY A 149 2.23 -14.66 5.34
N THR A 150 2.46 -14.16 4.12
CA THR A 150 2.39 -12.71 3.84
C THR A 150 0.93 -12.27 3.83
N VAL A 151 0.59 -11.22 4.60
CA VAL A 151 -0.76 -10.63 4.64
C VAL A 151 -0.73 -9.24 4.01
N GLY A 152 -1.69 -8.95 3.15
CA GLY A 152 -1.91 -7.62 2.57
C GLY A 152 -3.01 -6.85 3.31
N TRP A 153 -2.82 -5.55 3.48
CA TRP A 153 -3.84 -4.60 3.89
C TRP A 153 -3.97 -3.52 2.84
N ALA A 154 -5.18 -3.31 2.35
CA ALA A 154 -5.49 -2.27 1.39
C ALA A 154 -6.56 -1.33 1.92
N ALA A 155 -6.55 -0.07 1.49
CA ALA A 155 -7.68 0.83 1.70
C ALA A 155 -8.01 1.59 0.41
N SER A 156 -9.28 1.82 0.15
CA SER A 156 -9.75 2.58 -1.01
C SER A 156 -11.10 3.25 -0.72
N GLU A 157 -11.38 4.34 -1.42
CA GLU A 157 -12.73 4.91 -1.47
C GLU A 157 -13.70 3.89 -2.09
N VAL A 158 -14.87 3.71 -1.51
CA VAL A 158 -15.87 2.74 -2.00
C VAL A 158 -16.48 3.26 -3.31
N ARG A 159 -16.06 2.65 -4.43
CA ARG A 159 -16.52 2.94 -5.79
C ARG A 159 -16.68 1.64 -6.58
N ASP A 160 -17.52 1.65 -7.62
CA ASP A 160 -17.73 0.46 -8.49
C ASP A 160 -16.41 -0.03 -9.11
N SER A 161 -15.52 0.89 -9.52
CA SER A 161 -14.20 0.56 -10.07
C SER A 161 -13.30 -0.22 -9.11
N VAL A 162 -13.46 -0.02 -7.79
CA VAL A 162 -12.73 -0.77 -6.76
C VAL A 162 -13.21 -2.21 -6.73
N GLN A 163 -14.52 -2.43 -6.87
CA GLN A 163 -15.10 -3.76 -6.93
C GLN A 163 -14.56 -4.55 -8.13
N ASP A 164 -14.52 -3.92 -9.32
CA ASP A 164 -13.94 -4.52 -10.52
C ASP A 164 -12.46 -4.90 -10.31
N CYS A 165 -11.67 -4.03 -9.65
CA CYS A 165 -10.28 -4.33 -9.33
C CYS A 165 -10.14 -5.56 -8.41
N MET A 166 -10.97 -5.63 -7.36
CA MET A 166 -10.97 -6.76 -6.43
C MET A 166 -11.39 -8.06 -7.12
N ASP A 167 -12.33 -7.99 -8.06
CA ASP A 167 -12.78 -9.17 -8.80
C ASP A 167 -11.65 -9.73 -9.69
N VAL A 168 -10.88 -8.86 -10.36
CA VAL A 168 -9.67 -9.30 -11.06
C VAL A 168 -8.67 -9.96 -10.12
N LEU A 169 -8.41 -9.41 -8.92
CA LEU A 169 -7.54 -10.07 -7.93
C LEU A 169 -8.10 -11.44 -7.51
N ARG A 170 -9.42 -11.57 -7.33
CA ARG A 170 -10.08 -12.83 -6.99
C ARG A 170 -9.95 -13.88 -8.09
N GLU A 171 -10.05 -13.48 -9.36
CA GLU A 171 -9.80 -14.34 -10.52
C GLU A 171 -8.35 -14.85 -10.55
N HIS A 172 -7.42 -14.04 -10.04
CA HIS A 172 -6.01 -14.42 -9.90
C HIS A 172 -5.71 -15.20 -8.61
N GLY A 173 -6.74 -15.71 -7.92
CA GLY A 173 -6.58 -16.62 -6.78
C GLY A 173 -6.34 -15.93 -5.44
N PHE A 174 -6.61 -14.62 -5.34
CA PHE A 174 -6.62 -13.92 -4.07
C PHE A 174 -8.00 -14.01 -3.39
N GLU A 175 -7.97 -13.96 -2.06
CA GLU A 175 -9.09 -13.58 -1.23
C GLU A 175 -8.93 -12.10 -0.89
N VAL A 176 -10.00 -11.34 -1.09
CA VAL A 176 -10.07 -9.92 -0.73
C VAL A 176 -11.33 -9.74 0.11
N ALA A 177 -11.12 -9.56 1.41
CA ALA A 177 -12.19 -9.45 2.41
C ALA A 177 -12.21 -8.02 2.98
N GLU A 178 -13.35 -7.36 2.93
CA GLU A 178 -13.57 -6.12 3.67
C GLU A 178 -13.55 -6.43 5.18
N VAL A 179 -12.77 -5.67 5.93
CA VAL A 179 -12.55 -5.86 7.37
C VAL A 179 -12.94 -4.64 8.19
N ASP A 180 -13.03 -3.47 7.56
CA ASP A 180 -13.46 -2.23 8.19
C ASP A 180 -14.01 -1.26 7.14
N ARG A 181 -14.85 -0.32 7.60
CA ARG A 181 -15.45 0.72 6.77
C ARG A 181 -15.69 1.97 7.58
N VAL A 182 -15.29 3.11 7.02
CA VAL A 182 -15.48 4.43 7.63
C VAL A 182 -16.00 5.42 6.61
N THR A 183 -16.96 6.25 7.03
CA THR A 183 -17.37 7.44 6.26
C THR A 183 -16.75 8.67 6.92
N ARG A 184 -16.05 9.49 6.13
CA ARG A 184 -15.39 10.70 6.64
C ARG A 184 -15.42 11.84 5.63
N PRO A 185 -15.27 13.10 6.09
CA PRO A 185 -15.03 14.23 5.21
C PRO A 185 -13.76 14.04 4.36
N LEU A 186 -13.80 14.50 3.11
CA LEU A 186 -12.64 14.45 2.22
C LEU A 186 -11.57 15.44 2.68
N LEU A 187 -10.29 15.06 2.54
CA LEU A 187 -9.15 15.90 2.90
C LEU A 187 -9.14 17.21 2.11
N ARG A 188 -9.50 17.16 0.83
CA ARG A 188 -9.47 18.31 -0.10
C ARG A 188 -10.80 19.02 -0.28
N ASP A 189 -11.88 18.44 0.24
CA ASP A 189 -13.22 19.04 0.22
C ASP A 189 -14.00 18.63 1.49
N PRO A 190 -13.78 19.32 2.62
CA PRO A 190 -14.36 18.93 3.90
C PRO A 190 -15.89 19.03 3.98
N ASP A 191 -16.53 19.73 3.03
CA ASP A 191 -17.98 19.82 2.95
C ASP A 191 -18.60 18.57 2.30
N GLN A 192 -17.78 17.73 1.66
CA GLN A 192 -18.17 16.44 1.09
C GLN A 192 -17.67 15.29 1.96
N THR A 193 -18.46 14.21 2.02
CA THR A 193 -18.06 12.96 2.68
C THR A 193 -18.01 11.82 1.68
N ALA A 194 -17.11 10.88 1.91
CA ALA A 194 -17.04 9.62 1.16
C ALA A 194 -16.85 8.44 2.11
N ALA A 195 -17.29 7.27 1.66
CA ALA A 195 -17.05 6.01 2.34
C ALA A 195 -15.72 5.41 1.87
N PHE A 196 -14.94 4.90 2.82
CA PHE A 196 -13.69 4.20 2.59
C PHE A 196 -13.77 2.85 3.26
N ALA A 197 -13.19 1.84 2.63
CA ALA A 197 -13.13 0.49 3.18
C ALA A 197 -11.68 0.04 3.28
N VAL A 198 -11.41 -0.79 4.29
CA VAL A 198 -10.15 -1.50 4.47
C VAL A 198 -10.37 -2.96 4.12
N TYR A 199 -9.43 -3.52 3.37
CA TYR A 199 -9.48 -4.88 2.86
C TYR A 199 -8.25 -5.66 3.32
N ARG A 200 -8.48 -6.88 3.79
CA ARG A 200 -7.43 -7.89 3.94
C ARG A 200 -7.29 -8.66 2.63
N VAL A 201 -6.05 -8.73 2.13
CA VAL A 201 -5.69 -9.42 0.88
C VAL A 201 -4.76 -10.58 1.19
N SER A 202 -5.13 -11.79 0.77
CA SER A 202 -4.32 -13.00 0.96
C SER A 202 -4.45 -13.94 -0.23
N LEU A 203 -3.39 -14.67 -0.58
CA LEU A 203 -3.53 -15.72 -1.60
C LEU A 203 -4.35 -16.87 -1.02
N ARG A 204 -5.32 -17.40 -1.76
CA ARG A 204 -6.07 -18.59 -1.35
C ARG A 204 -5.10 -19.76 -1.15
N GLN A 205 -5.22 -20.45 -0.02
CA GLN A 205 -4.55 -21.74 0.12
C GLN A 205 -5.23 -22.71 -0.85
N GLN A 206 -4.46 -23.36 -1.72
CA GLN A 206 -5.00 -24.49 -2.47
C GLN A 206 -5.24 -25.60 -1.46
N GLU A 207 -6.50 -25.91 -1.17
CA GLU A 207 -6.85 -27.17 -0.52
C GLU A 207 -6.31 -28.29 -1.41
N GLY A 208 -5.46 -29.14 -0.83
CA GLY A 208 -4.79 -30.22 -1.56
C GLY A 208 -5.80 -31.10 -2.28
N SER A 209 -5.55 -31.31 -3.57
CA SER A 209 -6.18 -32.38 -4.35
C SER A 209 -5.74 -33.75 -3.86
#